data_AF-A0A0T6DMM4-F1
#
_entry.id   AF-A0A0T6DMM4-F1
#
_cell.length_a   1.000
_cell.length_b   1.000
_cell.length_c   1.000
_cell.angle_alpha   90.00
_cell.angle_beta   90.00
_cell.angle_gamma   90.00
#
_symmetry.space_group_name_H-M   'P 1'
#
loop_
_entity.id
_entity.type
_entity.pdbx_description
1 polymer ?
#
loop_
_entity_poly.entity_id
_entity_poly.type
_entity_poly.pdbx_seq_one_letter_code
_entity_poly.pdbx_strand_id
1 'polypeptide(L)'
;MSQTDTHPHNVTQTHLADLPILFESLHIDTLPNDVQTKIARVDACLPQTQCGLCEHPDGCLPYAAAIVLEGEPYNKCVPGGQPVTDAIAQTIGIDSEDNTLTAAPSQWPIDMASGRPTEVRAVIREDDCIGCTKCIPACPVDAIVGTGKHMHTIFTDLCTGCELCIAPCPVDCIDLVVVERELSPFDRVAEQEDLRQRYHTHLKRVTEQLADTSNSKPVVSMVEAKLNNAASQSLNISEAQAKNTIAAAKLRTKIKKLEKQLSVRANDKKQMELEGLQAELDALQAVL
;
A
#
# COMPACT_ATOMS: atom_id res chain seq x y z
N MET A 1 30.62 10.93 -42.75
CA MET A 1 30.93 9.80 -41.85
C MET A 1 30.66 10.25 -40.44
N SER A 2 29.57 9.77 -39.86
CA SER A 2 29.34 9.49 -38.44
C SER A 2 27.83 9.42 -38.24
N GLN A 3 27.31 8.22 -38.48
CA GLN A 3 25.99 7.82 -38.02
C GLN A 3 26.10 7.70 -36.50
N THR A 4 25.30 8.46 -35.76
CA THR A 4 25.09 8.23 -34.33
C THR A 4 23.92 7.27 -34.22
N ASP A 5 24.25 5.99 -34.05
CA ASP A 5 23.31 4.93 -33.70
C ASP A 5 22.68 5.24 -32.33
N THR A 6 21.45 5.75 -32.33
CA THR A 6 20.59 5.76 -31.14
C THR A 6 19.81 4.45 -31.12
N HIS A 7 20.39 3.41 -30.53
CA HIS A 7 19.62 2.23 -30.13
C HIS A 7 18.60 2.63 -29.04
N PRO A 8 17.32 2.26 -29.16
CA PRO A 8 16.38 2.38 -28.05
C PRO A 8 16.80 1.36 -27.00
N HIS A 9 17.34 1.85 -25.88
CA HIS A 9 17.60 1.01 -24.71
C HIS A 9 16.29 0.32 -24.30
N ASN A 10 16.37 -0.99 -24.08
CA ASN A 10 15.30 -1.88 -23.70
C ASN A 10 14.81 -1.56 -22.27
N VAL A 11 13.95 -0.54 -22.13
CA VAL A 11 13.40 -0.06 -20.84
C VAL A 11 12.49 -1.12 -20.17
N THR A 12 12.02 -2.12 -20.92
CA THR A 12 10.95 -3.02 -20.51
C THR A 12 11.33 -4.15 -19.54
N GLN A 13 12.61 -4.52 -19.44
CA GLN A 13 13.04 -5.67 -18.60
C GLN A 13 13.73 -5.26 -17.28
N THR A 14 14.19 -4.01 -17.17
CA THR A 14 15.01 -3.56 -16.03
C THR A 14 14.24 -3.39 -14.73
N HIS A 15 12.92 -3.17 -14.77
CA HIS A 15 12.14 -2.80 -13.57
C HIS A 15 11.54 -3.99 -12.80
N LEU A 16 11.58 -5.19 -13.38
CA LEU A 16 11.18 -6.45 -12.70
C LEU A 16 12.38 -7.25 -12.16
N ALA A 17 13.60 -6.74 -12.35
CA ALA A 17 14.80 -7.30 -11.73
C ALA A 17 14.94 -6.75 -10.30
N ASP A 18 15.29 -7.61 -9.33
CA ASP A 18 15.52 -7.22 -7.93
C ASP A 18 14.30 -6.55 -7.25
N LEU A 19 13.14 -7.19 -7.42
CA LEU A 19 11.89 -6.79 -6.79
C LEU A 19 11.98 -6.92 -5.26
N PRO A 20 11.37 -5.98 -4.50
CA PRO A 20 11.21 -6.13 -3.06
C PRO A 20 10.55 -7.46 -2.67
N ILE A 21 10.93 -8.02 -1.52
CA ILE A 21 10.44 -9.32 -1.00
C ILE A 21 8.92 -9.42 -0.93
N LEU A 22 8.21 -8.29 -0.75
CA LEU A 22 6.75 -8.24 -0.77
C LEU A 22 6.14 -8.82 -2.05
N PHE A 23 6.87 -8.78 -3.16
CA PHE A 23 6.43 -9.28 -4.46
C PHE A 23 6.92 -10.70 -4.78
N GLU A 24 7.64 -11.36 -3.88
CA GLU A 24 8.14 -12.73 -4.09
C GLU A 24 6.99 -13.73 -4.35
N SER A 25 5.84 -13.51 -3.71
CA SER A 25 4.62 -14.32 -3.92
C SER A 25 4.05 -14.25 -5.34
N LEU A 26 4.44 -13.27 -6.14
CA LEU A 26 4.02 -13.15 -7.54
C LEU A 26 4.84 -14.07 -8.46
N HIS A 27 5.98 -14.60 -7.99
CA HIS A 27 6.87 -15.51 -8.73
C HIS A 27 7.23 -15.04 -10.15
N ILE A 28 7.32 -13.71 -10.36
CA ILE A 28 7.48 -13.09 -11.69
C ILE A 28 8.77 -13.54 -12.37
N ASP A 29 9.84 -13.72 -11.61
CA ASP A 29 11.15 -14.17 -12.07
C ASP A 29 11.12 -15.57 -12.71
N THR A 30 10.16 -16.41 -12.32
CA THR A 30 9.99 -17.78 -12.87
C THR A 30 9.13 -17.83 -14.13
N LEU A 31 8.45 -16.74 -14.49
CA LEU A 31 7.53 -16.70 -15.63
C LEU A 31 8.27 -16.66 -16.97
N PRO A 32 7.62 -17.07 -18.08
CA PRO A 32 8.14 -16.84 -19.42
C PRO A 32 8.45 -15.36 -19.69
N ASN A 33 9.49 -15.07 -20.47
CA ASN A 33 9.98 -13.71 -20.70
C ASN A 33 8.94 -12.79 -21.36
N ASP A 34 8.12 -13.34 -22.25
CA ASP A 34 7.00 -12.63 -22.89
C ASP A 34 5.93 -12.23 -21.86
N VAL A 35 5.63 -13.11 -20.90
CA VAL A 35 4.70 -12.83 -19.79
C VAL A 35 5.28 -11.75 -18.87
N GLN A 36 6.55 -11.86 -18.47
CA GLN A 36 7.23 -10.83 -17.66
C GLN A 36 7.19 -9.46 -18.35
N THR A 37 7.51 -9.42 -19.64
CA THR A 37 7.48 -8.20 -20.44
C THR A 37 6.06 -7.63 -20.52
N LYS A 38 5.04 -8.47 -20.62
CA LYS A 38 3.64 -8.04 -20.63
C LYS A 38 3.23 -7.42 -19.28
N ILE A 39 3.61 -8.05 -18.16
CA ILE A 39 3.39 -7.50 -16.80
C ILE A 39 4.07 -6.14 -16.67
N ALA A 40 5.35 -6.02 -17.05
CA ALA A 40 6.09 -4.76 -16.98
C ALA A 40 5.41 -3.64 -17.78
N ARG A 41 4.88 -3.95 -18.97
CA ARG A 41 4.17 -2.96 -19.80
C ARG A 41 2.86 -2.52 -19.18
N VAL A 42 2.09 -3.44 -18.59
CA VAL A 42 0.85 -3.08 -17.87
C VAL A 42 1.16 -2.23 -16.64
N ASP A 43 2.18 -2.60 -15.85
CA ASP A 43 2.61 -1.82 -14.68
C ASP A 43 3.07 -0.41 -15.06
N ALA A 44 3.77 -0.27 -16.19
CA ALA A 44 4.19 1.04 -16.72
C ALA A 44 3.01 1.94 -17.13
N CYS A 45 1.83 1.39 -17.43
CA CYS A 45 0.64 2.20 -17.69
C CYS A 45 0.03 2.80 -16.41
N LEU A 46 0.25 2.16 -15.25
CA LEU A 46 -0.38 2.53 -13.99
C LEU A 46 0.19 3.85 -13.44
N PRO A 47 -0.60 4.67 -12.73
CA PRO A 47 -0.16 5.96 -12.21
C PRO A 47 0.80 5.85 -11.02
N GLN A 48 1.08 4.63 -10.54
CA GLN A 48 2.03 4.35 -9.45
C GLN A 48 1.70 5.08 -8.12
N THR A 49 0.40 5.32 -7.87
CA THR A 49 -0.06 5.95 -6.62
C THR A 49 0.03 5.03 -5.40
N GLN A 50 0.05 3.71 -5.62
CA GLN A 50 0.04 2.66 -4.60
C GLN A 50 -1.17 2.72 -3.63
N CYS A 51 -2.31 3.23 -4.09
CA CYS A 51 -3.47 3.51 -3.22
C CYS A 51 -4.31 2.28 -2.84
N GLY A 52 -4.21 1.17 -3.57
CA GLY A 52 -4.99 -0.04 -3.32
C GLY A 52 -6.48 0.03 -3.66
N LEU A 53 -6.96 1.10 -4.32
CA LEU A 53 -8.37 1.25 -4.70
C LEU A 53 -8.86 0.20 -5.71
N CYS A 54 -7.93 -0.48 -6.39
CA CYS A 54 -8.20 -1.60 -7.29
C CYS A 54 -8.22 -2.97 -6.58
N GLU A 55 -8.35 -2.99 -5.26
CA GLU A 55 -8.33 -4.21 -4.42
C GLU A 55 -6.95 -4.88 -4.30
N HIS A 56 -5.90 -4.24 -4.82
CA HIS A 56 -4.50 -4.61 -4.68
C HIS A 56 -3.78 -3.66 -3.69
N PRO A 57 -3.94 -3.84 -2.36
CA PRO A 57 -3.35 -2.95 -1.36
C PRO A 57 -1.82 -2.98 -1.32
N ASP A 58 -1.19 -3.94 -2.00
CA ASP A 58 0.27 -4.13 -2.04
C ASP A 58 0.95 -3.32 -3.16
N GLY A 59 0.16 -2.58 -3.95
CA GLY A 59 0.66 -1.64 -4.94
C GLY A 59 0.20 -1.94 -6.35
N CYS A 60 0.77 -1.21 -7.31
CA CYS A 60 0.41 -1.28 -8.72
C CYS A 60 0.87 -2.57 -9.40
N LEU A 61 2.06 -3.08 -9.07
CA LEU A 61 2.62 -4.28 -9.70
C LEU A 61 1.76 -5.54 -9.49
N PRO A 62 1.24 -5.85 -8.30
CA PRO A 62 0.28 -6.95 -8.11
C PRO A 62 -0.95 -6.87 -9.02
N TYR A 63 -1.52 -5.67 -9.20
CA TYR A 63 -2.66 -5.49 -10.11
C TYR A 63 -2.27 -5.75 -11.57
N ALA A 64 -1.11 -5.27 -12.00
CA ALA A 64 -0.58 -5.55 -13.33
C ALA A 64 -0.35 -7.06 -13.56
N ALA A 65 0.17 -7.76 -12.56
CA ALA A 65 0.34 -9.20 -12.60
C ALA A 65 -1.01 -9.93 -12.70
N ALA A 66 -1.99 -9.57 -11.89
CA ALA A 66 -3.32 -10.21 -11.89
C ALA A 66 -4.07 -10.01 -13.23
N ILE A 67 -3.93 -8.85 -13.87
CA ILE A 67 -4.47 -8.63 -15.23
C ILE A 67 -3.89 -9.65 -16.23
N VAL A 68 -2.57 -9.87 -16.18
CA VAL A 68 -1.88 -10.71 -17.17
C VAL A 68 -2.02 -12.20 -16.87
N LEU A 69 -1.96 -12.58 -15.60
CA LEU A 69 -1.92 -13.98 -15.17
C LEU A 69 -3.30 -14.57 -14.92
N GLU A 70 -4.22 -13.77 -14.38
CA GLU A 70 -5.54 -14.23 -13.93
C GLU A 70 -6.68 -13.70 -14.80
N GLY A 71 -6.38 -12.78 -15.73
CA GLY A 71 -7.39 -12.13 -16.57
C GLY A 71 -8.29 -11.18 -15.79
N GLU A 72 -7.77 -10.61 -14.69
CA GLU A 72 -8.53 -9.65 -13.90
C GLU A 72 -8.96 -8.42 -14.75
N PRO A 73 -10.15 -7.83 -14.52
CA PRO A 73 -10.58 -6.65 -15.26
C PRO A 73 -9.57 -5.50 -15.19
N TYR A 74 -9.18 -4.99 -16.36
CA TYR A 74 -8.14 -3.97 -16.54
C TYR A 74 -8.62 -2.52 -16.34
N ASN A 75 -9.86 -2.34 -15.87
CA ASN A 75 -10.54 -1.06 -15.70
C ASN A 75 -10.68 -0.61 -14.24
N LYS A 76 -10.04 -1.30 -13.29
CA LYS A 76 -10.19 -1.03 -11.85
C LYS A 76 -9.28 0.10 -11.34
N CYS A 77 -8.34 0.61 -12.14
CA CYS A 77 -7.44 1.68 -11.72
C CYS A 77 -8.17 3.03 -11.62
N VAL A 78 -8.76 3.30 -10.46
CA VAL A 78 -9.49 4.57 -10.18
C VAL A 78 -8.66 5.80 -10.53
N PRO A 79 -7.44 6.05 -9.98
CA PRO A 79 -6.66 7.25 -10.31
C PRO A 79 -6.16 7.28 -11.76
N GLY A 80 -6.14 6.15 -12.45
CA GLY A 80 -5.74 6.06 -13.85
C GLY A 80 -6.86 6.46 -14.83
N GLY A 81 -8.12 6.24 -14.44
CA GLY A 81 -9.29 6.54 -15.25
C GLY A 81 -9.32 5.79 -16.59
N GLN A 82 -10.13 6.31 -17.52
CA GLN A 82 -10.27 5.75 -18.87
C GLN A 82 -8.95 5.72 -19.65
N PRO A 83 -8.08 6.77 -19.60
CA PRO A 83 -6.81 6.74 -20.33
C PRO A 83 -5.90 5.57 -19.96
N VAL A 84 -5.84 5.17 -18.68
CA VAL A 84 -5.06 4.00 -18.26
C VAL A 84 -5.76 2.71 -18.66
N THR A 85 -7.09 2.65 -18.56
CA THR A 85 -7.88 1.48 -18.98
C THR A 85 -7.65 1.17 -20.46
N ASP A 86 -7.68 2.18 -21.32
CA ASP A 86 -7.44 2.06 -22.76
C ASP A 86 -5.99 1.67 -23.06
N ALA A 87 -5.02 2.26 -22.37
CA ALA A 87 -3.60 1.93 -22.54
C ALA A 87 -3.28 0.49 -22.15
N ILE A 88 -3.93 -0.03 -21.09
CA ILE A 88 -3.79 -1.44 -20.70
C ILE A 88 -4.44 -2.34 -21.74
N ALA A 89 -5.66 -2.02 -22.22
CA ALA A 89 -6.35 -2.79 -23.26
C ALA A 89 -5.46 -3.02 -24.50
N GLN A 90 -4.84 -1.94 -24.99
CA GLN A 90 -3.88 -1.98 -26.10
C GLN A 90 -2.65 -2.85 -25.77
N THR A 91 -2.15 -2.75 -24.53
CA THR A 91 -1.00 -3.54 -24.08
C THR A 91 -1.30 -5.04 -24.02
N ILE A 92 -2.52 -5.41 -23.63
CA ILE A 92 -2.90 -6.81 -23.52
C ILE A 92 -3.43 -7.44 -24.83
N GLY A 93 -3.59 -6.63 -25.89
CA GLY A 93 -3.99 -7.05 -27.23
C GLY A 93 -5.51 -7.09 -27.44
N ILE A 94 -6.25 -6.20 -26.78
CA ILE A 94 -7.68 -6.02 -27.00
C ILE A 94 -7.86 -4.92 -28.04
N ASP A 95 -8.11 -5.33 -29.29
CA ASP A 95 -8.14 -4.43 -30.46
C ASP A 95 -9.57 -4.10 -30.96
N SER A 96 -10.62 -4.69 -30.37
CA SER A 96 -12.01 -4.50 -30.81
C SER A 96 -12.80 -3.56 -29.89
N GLU A 97 -13.46 -2.54 -30.45
CA GLU A 97 -14.36 -1.60 -29.74
C GLU A 97 -15.47 -2.33 -28.93
N ASP A 98 -15.85 -3.54 -29.32
CA ASP A 98 -16.86 -4.35 -28.61
C ASP A 98 -16.39 -4.92 -27.24
N ASN A 99 -15.10 -4.82 -26.90
CA ASN A 99 -14.52 -5.40 -25.67
C ASN A 99 -13.83 -4.37 -24.75
N THR A 100 -14.02 -3.07 -24.99
CA THR A 100 -13.45 -2.02 -24.14
C THR A 100 -14.25 -1.86 -22.84
N LEU A 101 -13.57 -1.98 -21.71
CA LEU A 101 -14.16 -1.76 -20.40
C LEU A 101 -14.22 -0.27 -20.04
N THR A 102 -15.30 0.15 -19.39
CA THR A 102 -15.40 1.49 -18.79
C THR A 102 -14.62 1.53 -17.48
N ALA A 103 -13.78 2.55 -17.29
CA ALA A 103 -13.02 2.74 -16.05
C ALA A 103 -13.91 2.81 -14.80
N ALA A 104 -13.42 2.26 -13.70
CA ALA A 104 -14.05 2.39 -12.40
C ALA A 104 -14.21 3.89 -12.02
N PRO A 105 -15.35 4.28 -11.42
CA PRO A 105 -15.62 5.67 -11.12
C PRO A 105 -14.70 6.20 -10.02
N SER A 106 -14.34 7.47 -10.11
CA SER A 106 -13.60 8.21 -9.09
C SER A 106 -14.53 9.08 -8.25
N GLN A 107 -14.16 9.31 -6.99
CA GLN A 107 -14.77 10.35 -6.14
C GLN A 107 -14.37 11.76 -6.58
N TRP A 108 -13.21 11.89 -7.23
CA TRP A 108 -12.68 13.15 -7.75
C TRP A 108 -13.17 13.39 -9.18
N PRO A 109 -13.53 14.64 -9.54
CA PRO A 109 -14.01 14.96 -10.88
C PRO A 109 -12.93 14.68 -11.92
N ILE A 110 -13.34 14.41 -13.16
CA ILE A 110 -12.41 14.21 -14.27
C ILE A 110 -11.81 15.55 -14.68
N ASP A 111 -10.48 15.59 -14.73
CA ASP A 111 -9.73 16.68 -15.35
C ASP A 111 -9.90 16.61 -16.87
N MET A 112 -10.36 17.71 -17.46
CA MET A 112 -10.65 17.79 -18.90
C MET A 112 -9.40 17.73 -19.76
N ALA A 113 -8.24 18.14 -19.24
CA ALA A 113 -6.99 18.14 -20.00
C ALA A 113 -6.41 16.72 -20.13
N SER A 114 -6.40 15.95 -19.04
CA SER A 114 -5.83 14.61 -19.01
C SER A 114 -6.84 13.48 -19.27
N GLY A 115 -8.15 13.74 -19.09
CA GLY A 115 -9.19 12.70 -19.08
C GLY A 115 -9.10 11.76 -17.88
N ARG A 116 -8.27 12.08 -16.88
CA ARG A 116 -8.09 11.30 -15.65
C ARG A 116 -8.78 12.00 -14.48
N PRO A 117 -9.07 11.30 -13.37
CA PRO A 117 -9.51 11.98 -12.15
C PRO A 117 -8.51 13.04 -11.71
N THR A 118 -9.05 14.13 -11.17
CA THR A 118 -8.28 15.26 -10.66
C THR A 118 -7.29 14.80 -9.61
N GLU A 119 -6.04 15.20 -9.77
CA GLU A 119 -4.97 14.87 -8.84
C GLU A 119 -5.15 15.64 -7.52
N VAL A 120 -4.91 14.95 -6.40
CA VAL A 120 -4.89 15.55 -5.07
C VAL A 120 -3.58 15.29 -4.36
N ARG A 121 -3.23 16.13 -3.40
CA ARG A 121 -2.07 15.96 -2.51
C ARG A 121 -2.52 16.14 -1.06
N ALA A 122 -1.90 15.39 -0.17
CA ALA A 122 -2.15 15.52 1.25
C ALA A 122 -1.35 16.70 1.83
N VAL A 123 -1.97 17.49 2.70
CA VAL A 123 -1.33 18.56 3.48
C VAL A 123 -1.70 18.39 4.95
N ILE A 124 -0.76 18.69 5.85
CA ILE A 124 -1.00 18.64 7.29
C ILE A 124 -1.37 20.02 7.79
N ARG A 125 -2.50 20.14 8.50
CA ARG A 125 -2.81 21.33 9.29
C ARG A 125 -1.90 21.38 10.49
N GLU A 126 -1.03 22.37 10.47
CA GLU A 126 0.05 22.50 11.44
C GLU A 126 -0.47 22.63 12.88
N ASP A 127 -1.40 23.54 13.12
CA ASP A 127 -1.92 23.81 14.47
C ASP A 127 -2.59 22.61 15.16
N ASP A 128 -3.04 21.62 14.37
CA ASP A 128 -3.74 20.43 14.87
C ASP A 128 -2.78 19.23 15.07
N CYS A 129 -1.58 19.26 14.49
CA CYS A 129 -0.70 18.10 14.47
C CYS A 129 -0.05 17.85 15.85
N ILE A 130 -0.37 16.71 16.46
CA ILE A 130 0.18 16.33 17.78
C ILE A 130 1.49 15.52 17.72
N GLY A 131 2.06 15.31 16.53
CA GLY A 131 3.32 14.55 16.37
C GLY A 131 3.23 13.08 16.79
N CYS A 132 2.13 12.39 16.48
CA CYS A 132 1.87 11.01 16.93
C CYS A 132 2.59 9.90 16.13
N THR A 133 3.34 10.28 15.09
CA THR A 133 4.07 9.45 14.11
C THR A 133 3.28 8.38 13.33
N LYS A 134 1.96 8.28 13.46
CA LYS A 134 1.15 7.23 12.79
C LYS A 134 1.01 7.37 11.29
N CYS A 135 1.09 8.59 10.76
CA CYS A 135 0.99 8.83 9.31
C CYS A 135 2.27 8.44 8.55
N ILE A 136 3.44 8.51 9.21
CA ILE A 136 4.75 8.22 8.59
C ILE A 136 4.81 6.81 7.99
N PRO A 137 4.55 5.72 8.76
CA PRO A 137 4.67 4.37 8.21
C PRO A 137 3.52 4.01 7.26
N ALA A 138 2.48 4.84 7.15
CA ALA A 138 1.38 4.68 6.19
C ALA A 138 1.70 5.29 4.81
N CYS A 139 2.73 6.12 4.70
CA CYS A 139 3.11 6.72 3.43
C CYS A 139 3.95 5.74 2.60
N PRO A 140 3.47 5.28 1.42
CA PRO A 140 4.18 4.27 0.63
C PRO A 140 5.45 4.82 -0.06
N VAL A 141 5.59 6.15 -0.13
CA VAL A 141 6.67 6.81 -0.89
C VAL A 141 7.54 7.70 -0.01
N ASP A 142 7.43 7.57 1.31
CA ASP A 142 8.20 8.33 2.30
C ASP A 142 8.10 9.87 2.13
N ALA A 143 6.95 10.37 1.69
CA ALA A 143 6.69 11.81 1.51
C ALA A 143 6.45 12.59 2.82
N ILE A 144 6.26 11.88 3.94
CA ILE A 144 5.94 12.48 5.25
C ILE A 144 7.19 12.49 6.13
N VAL A 145 7.55 13.67 6.65
CA VAL A 145 8.67 13.85 7.57
C VAL A 145 8.21 14.44 8.89
N GLY A 146 8.85 14.01 9.97
CA GLY A 146 8.56 14.51 11.31
C GLY A 146 9.13 13.61 12.39
N THR A 147 8.95 14.02 13.65
CA THR A 147 9.42 13.25 14.82
C THR A 147 8.33 13.20 15.88
N GLY A 148 8.46 12.27 16.82
CA GLY A 148 7.54 12.18 17.95
C GLY A 148 7.42 13.50 18.70
N LYS A 149 6.19 13.92 18.99
CA LYS A 149 5.84 15.15 19.72
C LYS A 149 6.18 16.45 18.99
N HIS A 150 6.53 16.39 17.70
CA HIS A 150 6.72 17.56 16.85
C HIS A 150 5.80 17.50 15.65
N MET A 151 5.53 18.67 15.08
CA MET A 151 4.83 18.81 13.81
C MET A 151 5.41 17.88 12.75
N HIS A 152 4.55 17.27 11.95
CA HIS A 152 4.98 16.62 10.71
C HIS A 152 4.59 17.48 9.50
N THR A 153 5.28 17.27 8.39
CA THR A 153 5.02 17.92 7.10
C THR A 153 4.99 16.87 6.00
N ILE A 154 4.21 17.13 4.95
CA ILE A 154 4.17 16.32 3.73
C ILE A 154 4.84 17.12 2.61
N PHE A 155 5.82 16.53 1.95
CA PHE A 155 6.35 17.06 0.71
C PHE A 155 5.34 16.80 -0.41
N THR A 156 4.59 17.82 -0.81
CA THR A 156 3.52 17.70 -1.82
C THR A 156 4.03 17.21 -3.17
N ASP A 157 5.27 17.55 -3.52
CA ASP A 157 5.91 17.12 -4.77
C ASP A 157 6.21 15.62 -4.79
N LEU A 158 6.30 14.99 -3.60
CA LEU A 158 6.52 13.55 -3.45
C LEU A 158 5.25 12.78 -3.10
N CYS A 159 4.19 13.48 -2.71
CA CYS A 159 2.93 12.86 -2.33
C CYS A 159 2.23 12.34 -3.59
N THR A 160 1.75 11.09 -3.56
CA THR A 160 1.01 10.49 -4.67
C THR A 160 -0.50 10.73 -4.64
N GLY A 161 -1.00 11.36 -3.57
CA GLY A 161 -2.44 11.47 -3.34
C GLY A 161 -3.12 10.14 -3.00
N CYS A 162 -2.39 9.17 -2.44
CA CYS A 162 -2.93 7.83 -2.13
C CYS A 162 -3.91 7.77 -0.94
N GLU A 163 -4.04 8.86 -0.17
CA GLU A 163 -4.96 8.99 0.96
C GLU A 163 -4.70 8.04 2.16
N LEU A 164 -3.71 7.14 2.07
CA LEU A 164 -3.38 6.13 3.10
C LEU A 164 -3.01 6.73 4.47
N CYS A 165 -2.55 7.98 4.49
CA CYS A 165 -2.15 8.67 5.72
C CYS A 165 -3.33 9.25 6.52
N ILE A 166 -4.52 9.38 5.93
CA ILE A 166 -5.70 10.01 6.56
C ILE A 166 -6.21 9.16 7.73
N ALA A 167 -6.59 7.90 7.46
CA ALA A 167 -7.18 7.03 8.49
C ALA A 167 -6.30 6.78 9.73
N PRO A 168 -4.96 6.66 9.61
CA PRO A 168 -4.07 6.56 10.78
C PRO A 168 -3.99 7.82 11.65
N CYS A 169 -4.37 9.00 11.15
CA CYS A 169 -4.25 10.25 11.87
C CYS A 169 -5.33 10.38 12.97
N PRO A 170 -4.97 10.37 14.27
CA PRO A 170 -5.95 10.31 15.35
C PRO A 170 -6.65 11.65 15.64
N VAL A 171 -6.13 12.74 15.06
CA VAL A 171 -6.64 14.12 15.25
C VAL A 171 -7.17 14.71 13.94
N ASP A 172 -7.25 13.89 12.88
CA ASP A 172 -7.84 14.26 11.60
C ASP A 172 -7.25 15.56 11.01
N CYS A 173 -5.93 15.76 11.16
CA CYS A 173 -5.22 16.97 10.73
C CYS A 173 -4.69 16.91 9.28
N ILE A 174 -5.20 16.02 8.43
CA ILE A 174 -4.68 15.83 7.07
C ILE A 174 -5.78 16.14 6.06
N ASP A 175 -5.56 17.16 5.24
CA ASP A 175 -6.48 17.56 4.17
C ASP A 175 -5.97 17.12 2.81
N LEU A 176 -6.89 16.95 1.86
CA LEU A 176 -6.57 16.73 0.45
C LEU A 176 -6.82 18.02 -0.32
N VAL A 177 -5.78 18.50 -0.99
CA VAL A 177 -5.86 19.69 -1.86
C VAL A 177 -5.73 19.26 -3.31
N VAL A 178 -6.55 19.85 -4.17
CA VAL A 178 -6.46 19.67 -5.62
C VAL A 178 -5.15 20.28 -6.13
N VAL A 179 -4.49 19.57 -7.04
CA VAL A 179 -3.33 20.08 -7.76
C VAL A 179 -3.69 20.23 -9.23
N GLU A 180 -3.72 21.48 -9.68
CA GLU A 180 -3.90 21.82 -11.09
C GLU A 180 -2.52 21.87 -11.75
N ARG A 181 -2.24 20.91 -12.63
CA ARG A 181 -1.02 20.90 -13.44
C ARG A 181 -1.23 20.18 -14.75
N GLU A 182 -0.55 20.66 -15.78
CA GLU A 182 -0.46 19.98 -17.07
C GLU A 182 0.87 19.24 -17.14
N LEU A 183 0.81 17.93 -17.42
CA LEU A 183 1.99 17.10 -17.65
C LEU A 183 1.99 16.59 -19.08
N SER A 184 3.12 16.75 -19.76
CA SER A 184 3.31 16.10 -21.05
C SER A 184 3.29 14.57 -20.89
N PRO A 185 2.98 13.80 -21.95
CA PRO A 185 3.04 12.34 -21.88
C PRO A 185 4.43 11.82 -21.45
N PHE A 186 5.50 12.51 -21.84
CA PHE A 186 6.87 12.14 -21.45
C PHE A 186 7.11 12.37 -19.95
N ASP A 187 6.75 13.54 -19.44
CA ASP A 187 6.94 13.87 -18.01
C ASP A 187 6.11 12.95 -17.11
N ARG A 188 4.92 12.56 -17.58
CA ARG A 188 4.06 11.61 -16.87
C ARG A 188 4.71 10.23 -16.73
N VAL A 189 5.29 9.70 -17.82
CA VAL A 189 6.00 8.42 -17.77
C VAL A 189 7.22 8.50 -16.84
N ALA A 190 7.96 9.60 -16.90
CA ALA A 190 9.11 9.82 -16.02
C ALA A 190 8.70 9.90 -14.54
N GLU A 191 7.58 10.57 -14.23
CA GLU A 191 7.04 10.63 -12.87
C GLU A 191 6.56 9.26 -12.38
N GLN A 192 5.83 8.51 -13.21
CA GLN A 192 5.39 7.16 -12.87
C GLN A 192 6.59 6.25 -12.53
N GLU A 193 7.69 6.38 -13.28
CA GLU A 193 8.94 5.68 -12.99
C GLU A 193 9.54 6.09 -11.63
N ASP A 194 9.66 7.39 -11.35
CA ASP A 194 10.19 7.89 -10.08
C ASP A 194 9.36 7.40 -8.88
N LEU A 195 8.03 7.49 -8.97
CA LEU A 195 7.12 7.04 -7.92
C LEU A 195 7.24 5.53 -7.65
N ARG A 196 7.37 4.72 -8.71
CA ARG A 196 7.61 3.28 -8.58
C ARG A 196 8.95 2.98 -7.89
N GLN A 197 10.02 3.67 -8.30
CA GLN A 197 11.33 3.51 -7.67
C GLN A 197 11.28 3.87 -6.18
N ARG A 198 10.63 4.99 -5.82
CA ARG A 198 10.43 5.40 -4.42
C ARG A 198 9.70 4.35 -3.62
N TYR A 199 8.62 3.79 -4.18
CA TYR A 199 7.89 2.72 -3.52
C TYR A 199 8.78 1.48 -3.29
N HIS A 200 9.55 1.07 -4.29
CA HIS A 200 10.47 -0.07 -4.15
C HIS A 200 11.56 0.20 -3.10
N THR A 201 12.13 1.41 -3.07
CA THR A 201 13.10 1.82 -2.04
C THR A 201 12.47 1.82 -0.65
N HIS A 202 11.25 2.33 -0.51
CA HIS A 202 10.48 2.26 0.73
C HIS A 202 10.31 0.82 1.20
N LEU A 203 9.87 -0.10 0.32
CA LEU A 203 9.70 -1.51 0.66
C LEU A 203 11.01 -2.17 1.10
N LYS A 204 12.13 -1.90 0.42
CA LYS A 204 13.47 -2.39 0.81
C LYS A 204 13.85 -1.88 2.21
N ARG A 205 13.69 -0.57 2.46
CA ARG A 205 13.95 0.06 3.76
C ARG A 205 13.11 -0.56 4.89
N VAL A 206 11.82 -0.76 4.66
CA VAL A 206 10.93 -1.39 5.65
C VAL A 206 11.35 -2.83 5.90
N THR A 207 11.70 -3.57 4.87
CA THR A 207 12.19 -4.96 4.99
C THR A 207 13.46 -5.03 5.85
N GLU A 208 14.44 -4.17 5.59
CA GLU A 208 15.68 -4.08 6.37
C GLU A 208 15.40 -3.74 7.85
N GLN A 209 14.47 -2.81 8.11
CA GLN A 209 14.07 -2.45 9.47
C GLN A 209 13.39 -3.61 10.22
N LEU A 210 12.62 -4.45 9.52
CA LEU A 210 11.99 -5.63 10.13
C LEU A 210 13.01 -6.75 10.42
N ALA A 211 14.05 -6.89 9.59
CA ALA A 211 15.14 -7.84 9.82
C ALA A 211 16.02 -7.45 11.03
N ASP A 212 16.09 -6.15 11.36
CA ASP A 212 16.84 -5.63 12.49
C ASP A 212 16.09 -5.83 13.83
N THR A 213 16.30 -6.99 14.44
CA THR A 213 15.74 -7.38 15.75
C THR A 213 16.21 -6.50 16.93
N SER A 214 17.14 -5.58 16.74
CA SER A 214 17.67 -4.72 17.81
C SER A 214 16.76 -3.51 18.12
N ASN A 215 15.86 -3.14 17.20
CA ASN A 215 15.02 -1.95 17.37
C ASN A 215 13.64 -2.32 17.93
N SER A 216 13.41 -2.02 19.20
CA SER A 216 12.20 -2.42 19.91
C SER A 216 11.02 -1.49 19.61
N LYS A 217 10.06 -2.04 18.85
CA LYS A 217 8.67 -1.61 18.56
C LYS A 217 8.47 -0.84 17.25
N PRO A 218 8.13 -1.53 16.14
CA PRO A 218 7.58 -0.84 14.99
C PRO A 218 6.12 -0.46 15.24
N VAL A 219 5.75 0.74 14.79
CA VAL A 219 4.36 1.16 14.62
C VAL A 219 3.86 0.45 13.37
N VAL A 220 3.25 -0.73 13.55
CA VAL A 220 2.89 -1.65 12.47
C VAL A 220 2.02 -0.95 11.41
N SER A 221 2.60 -0.59 10.26
CA SER A 221 1.84 -0.27 9.04
C SER A 221 1.25 -1.51 8.39
N MET A 222 0.32 -1.36 7.45
CA MET A 222 -0.17 -2.51 6.66
C MET A 222 0.95 -3.18 5.86
N VAL A 223 1.88 -2.37 5.34
CA VAL A 223 3.08 -2.84 4.63
C VAL A 223 3.97 -3.64 5.58
N GLU A 224 4.23 -3.12 6.79
CA GLU A 224 5.00 -3.85 7.81
C GLU A 224 4.29 -5.13 8.27
N ALA A 225 2.97 -5.13 8.44
CA ALA A 225 2.21 -6.32 8.80
C ALA A 225 2.33 -7.42 7.74
N LYS A 226 2.25 -7.05 6.45
CA LYS A 226 2.37 -8.01 5.35
C LYS A 226 3.80 -8.46 5.09
N LEU A 227 4.78 -7.56 5.18
CA LEU A 227 6.19 -7.94 5.13
C LEU A 227 6.56 -8.87 6.28
N ASN A 228 6.04 -8.63 7.50
CA ASN A 228 6.18 -9.58 8.60
C ASN A 228 5.55 -10.94 8.27
N ASN A 229 4.37 -10.98 7.65
CA ASN A 229 3.73 -12.24 7.24
C ASN A 229 4.51 -12.96 6.14
N ALA A 230 5.01 -12.24 5.13
CA ALA A 230 5.85 -12.78 4.05
C ALA A 230 7.17 -13.32 4.61
N ALA A 231 7.84 -12.57 5.50
CA ALA A 231 9.04 -13.02 6.21
C ALA A 231 8.76 -14.18 7.17
N SER A 232 7.55 -14.28 7.73
CA SER A 232 7.13 -15.36 8.62
C SER A 232 6.68 -16.63 7.88
N GLN A 233 6.58 -16.63 6.54
CA GLN A 233 6.28 -17.85 5.77
C GLN A 233 7.37 -18.93 5.95
N SER A 234 8.53 -18.60 6.52
CA SER A 234 9.54 -19.57 6.95
C SER A 234 9.27 -20.24 8.31
N LEU A 235 8.16 -19.95 8.99
CA LEU A 235 7.79 -20.58 10.25
C LEU A 235 6.47 -21.36 10.11
N ASN A 236 6.58 -22.69 10.00
CA ASN A 236 5.44 -23.61 10.06
C ASN A 236 4.76 -23.55 11.44
N ILE A 237 3.86 -22.59 11.64
CA ILE A 237 2.95 -22.54 12.78
C ILE A 237 1.64 -23.19 12.35
N SER A 238 1.18 -24.20 13.10
CA SER A 238 -0.10 -24.87 12.83
C SER A 238 -1.24 -23.84 12.80
N GLU A 239 -2.15 -23.94 11.84
CA GLU A 239 -3.31 -23.06 11.70
C GLU A 239 -4.13 -22.96 13.02
N ALA A 240 -4.14 -24.04 13.81
CA ALA A 240 -4.76 -24.08 15.14
C ALA A 240 -4.00 -23.21 16.17
N GLN A 241 -2.68 -23.21 16.14
CA GLN A 241 -1.84 -22.38 17.02
C GLN A 241 -1.97 -20.88 16.68
N ALA A 242 -2.07 -20.54 15.39
CA ALA A 242 -2.31 -19.17 14.95
C ALA A 242 -3.68 -18.64 15.43
N LYS A 243 -4.75 -19.45 15.27
CA LYS A 243 -6.11 -19.12 15.74
C LYS A 243 -6.17 -18.95 17.26
N ASN A 244 -5.54 -19.85 18.02
CA ASN A 244 -5.50 -19.78 19.48
C ASN A 244 -4.69 -18.56 19.97
N THR A 245 -3.60 -18.21 19.28
CA THR A 245 -2.77 -17.02 19.61
C THR A 245 -3.55 -15.72 19.40
N ILE A 246 -4.30 -15.60 18.30
CA ILE A 246 -5.15 -14.42 18.02
C ILE A 246 -6.29 -14.31 19.04
N ALA A 247 -6.94 -15.44 19.37
CA ALA A 247 -7.99 -15.48 20.39
C ALA A 247 -7.46 -15.02 21.77
N ALA A 248 -6.31 -15.53 22.19
CA ALA A 248 -5.65 -15.13 23.44
C ALA A 248 -5.28 -13.63 23.45
N ALA A 249 -4.79 -13.07 22.34
CA ALA A 249 -4.48 -11.65 22.24
C ALA A 249 -5.72 -10.73 22.37
N LYS A 250 -6.86 -11.14 21.79
CA LYS A 250 -8.14 -10.43 21.94
C LYS A 250 -8.63 -10.45 23.39
N LEU A 251 -8.53 -11.60 24.06
CA LEU A 251 -8.91 -11.74 25.48
C LEU A 251 -8.03 -10.87 26.38
N ARG A 252 -6.70 -10.89 26.22
CA ARG A 252 -5.77 -10.02 26.97
C ARG A 252 -6.12 -8.53 26.84
N THR A 253 -6.52 -8.11 25.64
CA THR A 253 -6.90 -6.71 25.38
C THR A 253 -8.21 -6.35 26.10
N LYS A 254 -9.20 -7.25 26.10
CA LYS A 254 -10.47 -7.06 26.81
C LYS A 254 -10.28 -7.04 28.34
N ILE A 255 -9.48 -7.96 28.87
CA ILE A 255 -9.10 -8.03 30.29
C ILE A 255 -8.47 -6.70 30.73
N LYS A 256 -7.43 -6.24 30.03
CA LYS A 256 -6.75 -4.97 30.35
C LYS A 256 -7.68 -3.76 30.30
N LYS A 257 -8.66 -3.76 29.40
CA LYS A 257 -9.69 -2.71 29.32
C LYS A 257 -10.61 -2.75 30.54
N LEU A 258 -11.04 -3.93 30.98
CA LEU A 258 -11.90 -4.10 32.15
C LEU A 258 -11.17 -3.79 33.46
N GLU A 259 -9.92 -4.24 33.62
CA GLU A 259 -9.05 -3.89 34.76
C GLU A 259 -8.92 -2.37 34.90
N LYS A 260 -8.66 -1.66 33.79
CA LYS A 260 -8.59 -0.20 33.80
C LYS A 260 -9.92 0.44 34.19
N GLN A 261 -11.05 -0.09 33.74
CA GLN A 261 -12.38 0.44 34.11
C GLN A 261 -12.70 0.22 35.59
N LEU A 262 -12.35 -0.96 36.12
CA LEU A 262 -12.54 -1.31 37.54
C LEU A 262 -11.61 -0.49 38.46
N SER A 263 -10.41 -0.14 37.99
CA SER A 263 -9.49 0.73 38.72
C SER A 263 -10.02 2.16 38.94
N VAL A 264 -10.94 2.61 38.07
CA VAL A 264 -11.55 3.96 38.15
C VAL A 264 -12.87 3.93 38.93
N ARG A 265 -13.64 2.85 38.82
CA ARG A 265 -14.92 2.69 39.53
C ARG A 265 -15.25 1.21 39.75
N ALA A 266 -15.44 0.83 41.01
CA ALA A 266 -15.89 -0.51 41.37
C ALA A 266 -17.26 -0.82 40.74
N ASN A 267 -17.38 -2.02 40.15
CA ASN A 267 -18.61 -2.51 39.52
C ASN A 267 -18.62 -4.04 39.51
N ASP A 268 -19.48 -4.64 40.35
CA ASP A 268 -19.52 -6.08 40.56
C ASP A 268 -19.82 -6.88 39.29
N LYS A 269 -20.65 -6.33 38.39
CA LYS A 269 -20.97 -6.96 37.11
C LYS A 269 -19.75 -7.05 36.18
N LYS A 270 -18.91 -6.01 36.18
CA LYS A 270 -17.65 -5.99 35.40
C LYS A 270 -16.56 -6.82 36.05
N GLN A 271 -16.57 -6.95 37.38
CA GLN A 271 -15.69 -7.85 38.12
C GLN A 271 -15.94 -9.31 37.71
N MET A 272 -17.19 -9.74 37.67
CA MET A 272 -17.57 -11.08 37.21
C MET A 272 -17.22 -11.31 35.72
N GLU A 273 -17.37 -10.29 34.87
CA GLU A 273 -16.97 -10.36 33.46
C GLU A 273 -15.45 -10.51 33.30
N LEU A 274 -14.66 -9.81 34.11
CA LEU A 274 -13.20 -9.92 34.13
C LEU A 274 -12.77 -11.33 34.54
N GLU A 275 -13.33 -11.89 35.62
CA GLU A 275 -13.04 -13.25 36.08
C GLU A 275 -13.37 -14.31 35.03
N GLY A 276 -14.50 -14.14 34.32
CA GLY A 276 -14.88 -15.04 33.22
C GLY A 276 -13.89 -14.99 32.04
N LEU A 277 -13.46 -13.80 31.63
CA LEU A 277 -12.48 -13.64 30.54
C LEU A 277 -11.09 -14.15 30.93
N GLN A 278 -10.71 -14.02 32.20
CA GLN A 278 -9.46 -14.56 32.73
C GLN A 278 -9.44 -16.10 32.63
N ALA A 279 -10.53 -16.75 33.05
CA ALA A 279 -10.67 -18.20 32.96
C ALA A 279 -10.69 -18.71 31.51
N GLU A 280 -11.32 -17.96 30.59
CA GLU A 280 -11.31 -18.28 29.16
C GLU A 280 -9.89 -18.18 28.56
N LEU A 281 -9.11 -17.17 28.99
CA LEU A 281 -7.72 -17.01 28.57
C LEU A 281 -6.84 -18.15 29.09
N ASP A 282 -6.98 -18.52 30.36
CA ASP A 282 -6.23 -19.63 30.97
C ASP A 282 -6.53 -20.96 30.28
N ALA A 283 -7.81 -21.21 29.95
CA ALA A 283 -8.22 -22.40 29.20
C ALA A 283 -7.62 -22.46 27.79
N LEU A 284 -7.56 -21.32 27.09
CA LEU A 284 -6.94 -21.23 25.75
C LEU A 284 -5.42 -21.38 25.80
N GLN A 285 -4.76 -20.88 26.85
CA GLN A 285 -3.32 -21.01 27.03
C GLN A 285 -2.89 -22.43 27.43
N ALA A 286 -3.76 -23.21 28.05
CA ALA A 286 -3.49 -24.63 28.36
C ALA A 286 -3.51 -25.55 27.12
N VAL A 287 -4.01 -25.06 25.98
CA VAL A 287 -4.18 -25.80 24.71
C VAL A 287 -3.15 -25.36 23.64
N LEU A 288 -2.34 -24.34 23.94
CA LEU A 288 -1.24 -23.83 23.10
C LEU A 288 0.08 -24.55 23.41
#